data_AF-A0A2N5YPD8-F1
#
_entry.id   AF-A0A2N5YPD8-F1
#
_cell.length_a   1.000
_cell.length_b   1.000
_cell.length_c   1.000
_cell.angle_alpha   90.00
_cell.angle_beta   90.00
_cell.angle_gamma   90.00
#
_symmetry.space_group_name_H-M   'P 1'
#
loop_
_entity.id
_entity.type
_entity.pdbx_description
1 polymer ?
#
loop_
_entity_poly.entity_id
_entity_poly.type
_entity_poly.pdbx_seq_one_letter_code
_entity_poly.pdbx_strand_id
1 'polypeptide(L)'
;MDRLKKIIQEQQTHHDQEPMEGHFERFAEKLEANQQKKRKLFPMFLKAASIAILFILSSLWVYERFTEKQSTETQISIADLSPEYKEAEMYYTHLVSEKNNEIENILSNDSTEYKIISNELTEMDSLYTSLSNDLQANPNDKRVINSIIEYYQVKVEVLNRILNKLENVKPQKQYSHEKIEV
;
A
#
# COMPACT_ATOMS: atom_id res chain seq x y z
N MET A 1 1.51 52.12 -33.60
CA MET A 1 0.50 53.16 -33.88
C MET A 1 0.35 53.42 -35.38
N ASP A 2 1.43 53.49 -36.16
CA ASP A 2 1.38 53.93 -37.57
C ASP A 2 0.73 52.96 -38.56
N ARG A 3 0.81 51.64 -38.32
CA ARG A 3 0.16 50.63 -39.17
C ARG A 3 -1.37 50.72 -39.15
N LEU A 4 -1.97 50.96 -37.98
CA LEU A 4 -3.42 51.14 -37.88
C LEU A 4 -3.87 52.41 -38.58
N LYS A 5 -3.15 53.52 -38.42
CA LYS A 5 -3.45 54.77 -39.14
C LYS A 5 -3.42 54.55 -40.65
N LYS A 6 -2.42 53.83 -41.15
CA LYS A 6 -2.30 53.51 -42.58
C LYS A 6 -3.49 52.67 -43.08
N ILE A 7 -3.87 51.62 -42.35
CA ILE A 7 -5.00 50.75 -42.71
C ILE A 7 -6.33 51.52 -42.67
N ILE A 8 -6.57 52.32 -41.63
CA ILE A 8 -7.80 53.11 -41.49
C ILE A 8 -7.91 54.13 -42.61
N GLN A 9 -6.80 54.78 -42.98
CA GLN A 9 -6.78 55.80 -44.03
C GLN A 9 -6.91 55.20 -45.44
N GLU A 10 -6.38 54.00 -45.67
CA GLU A 10 -6.51 53.27 -46.93
C GLU A 10 -7.89 52.63 -47.12
N GLN A 11 -8.58 52.29 -46.02
CA GLN A 11 -9.91 51.67 -46.03
C GLN A 11 -11.07 52.66 -45.84
N GLN A 12 -10.76 53.93 -45.55
CA GLN A 12 -11.76 54.97 -45.26
C GLN A 12 -12.65 55.27 -46.48
N THR A 13 -12.08 55.20 -47.69
CA THR A 13 -12.78 55.50 -48.94
C THR A 13 -13.74 54.39 -49.40
N HIS A 14 -13.68 53.19 -48.78
CA HIS A 14 -14.48 52.02 -49.15
C HIS A 14 -15.61 51.72 -48.15
N HIS A 15 -15.74 52.49 -47.06
CA HIS A 15 -16.66 52.21 -45.95
C HIS A 15 -17.95 53.03 -45.95
N ASP A 16 -18.21 53.84 -46.98
CA ASP A 16 -19.44 54.63 -47.09
C ASP A 16 -20.61 53.85 -47.75
N GLN A 17 -20.44 52.55 -47.97
CA GLN A 17 -21.51 51.69 -48.49
C GLN A 17 -22.32 51.11 -47.33
N GLU A 18 -23.58 51.52 -47.22
CA GLU A 18 -24.52 50.86 -46.31
C GLU A 18 -24.66 49.38 -46.69
N PRO A 19 -24.67 48.47 -45.70
CA PRO A 19 -24.88 47.07 -45.97
C PRO A 19 -26.25 46.85 -46.62
N MET A 20 -26.37 45.82 -47.46
CA MET A 20 -27.65 45.43 -48.05
C MET A 20 -28.74 45.30 -46.99
N GLU A 21 -29.96 45.72 -47.32
CA GLU A 21 -31.13 45.60 -46.47
C GLU A 21 -31.30 44.17 -45.94
N GLY A 22 -31.66 44.02 -44.66
CA GLY A 22 -31.73 42.70 -44.00
C GLY A 22 -30.40 42.16 -43.47
N HIS A 23 -29.29 42.91 -43.58
CA HIS A 23 -27.98 42.50 -43.05
C HIS A 23 -28.00 42.29 -41.52
N PHE A 24 -28.70 43.16 -40.79
CA PHE A 24 -28.75 43.08 -39.33
C PHE A 24 -29.48 41.82 -38.86
N GLU A 25 -30.59 41.49 -39.51
CA GLU A 25 -31.40 40.30 -39.25
C GLU A 25 -30.60 39.04 -39.53
N ARG A 26 -29.91 38.96 -40.67
CA ARG A 26 -29.01 37.84 -41.02
C ARG A 26 -27.84 37.70 -40.05
N PHE A 27 -27.30 38.83 -39.56
CA PHE A 27 -26.22 38.84 -38.58
C PHE A 27 -26.72 38.35 -37.22
N ALA A 28 -27.88 38.83 -36.77
CA ALA A 28 -28.52 38.42 -35.54
C ALA A 28 -28.85 36.92 -35.57
N GLU A 29 -29.45 36.42 -36.64
CA GLU A 29 -29.76 35.00 -36.85
C GLU A 29 -28.48 34.13 -36.78
N LYS A 30 -27.40 34.57 -37.43
CA LYS A 30 -26.11 33.86 -37.40
C LYS A 30 -25.43 33.91 -36.03
N LEU A 31 -25.66 34.97 -35.26
CA LEU A 31 -25.17 35.12 -33.89
C LEU A 31 -25.91 34.15 -32.95
N GLU A 32 -27.24 34.10 -33.05
CA GLU A 32 -28.09 33.21 -32.26
C GLU A 32 -27.84 31.72 -32.59
N ALA A 33 -27.64 31.39 -33.87
CA ALA A 33 -27.28 30.05 -34.30
C ALA A 33 -25.93 29.57 -33.72
N ASN A 34 -24.95 30.48 -33.57
CA ASN A 34 -23.66 30.17 -32.94
C ASN A 34 -23.68 30.24 -31.40
N GLN A 35 -24.71 30.82 -30.80
CA GLN A 35 -24.91 30.85 -29.35
C GLN A 35 -25.56 29.58 -28.80
N GLN A 36 -25.93 28.62 -29.65
CA GLN A 36 -26.34 27.29 -29.20
C GLN A 36 -25.16 26.58 -28.53
N LYS A 37 -25.05 26.79 -27.21
CA LYS A 37 -24.02 26.25 -26.33
C LYS A 37 -23.84 24.76 -26.63
N LYS A 38 -22.65 24.39 -27.11
CA LYS A 38 -22.20 23.00 -27.12
C LYS A 38 -22.38 22.48 -25.69
N ARG A 39 -23.38 21.62 -25.47
CA ARG A 39 -23.58 20.97 -24.18
C ARG A 39 -22.27 20.26 -23.85
N LYS A 40 -21.57 20.74 -22.83
CA LYS A 40 -20.39 20.05 -22.31
C LYS A 40 -20.91 18.71 -21.80
N LEU A 41 -20.61 17.62 -22.50
CA LEU A 41 -20.85 16.25 -22.04
C LEU A 41 -19.89 15.85 -20.89
N PHE A 42 -18.94 16.73 -20.56
CA PHE A 42 -17.95 16.57 -19.51
C PHE A 42 -18.46 16.40 -18.06
N PRO A 43 -19.58 17.01 -17.58
CA PRO A 43 -19.91 16.95 -16.17
C PRO A 43 -20.47 15.59 -15.74
N MET A 44 -20.94 14.75 -16.67
CA MET A 44 -21.48 13.42 -16.33
C MET A 44 -20.36 12.39 -16.14
N PHE A 45 -19.34 12.42 -17.01
CA PHE A 45 -18.16 11.56 -16.87
C PHE A 45 -17.33 11.90 -15.64
N LEU A 46 -17.19 13.18 -15.29
CA LEU A 46 -16.51 13.56 -14.04
C LEU A 46 -17.26 13.07 -12.80
N LYS A 47 -18.60 13.11 -12.80
CA LYS A 47 -19.42 12.58 -11.69
C LYS A 47 -19.32 11.05 -11.58
N ALA A 48 -19.32 10.33 -12.70
CA ALA A 48 -19.15 8.89 -12.71
C ALA A 48 -17.74 8.47 -12.24
N ALA A 49 -16.71 9.18 -12.68
CA ALA A 49 -15.33 8.92 -12.27
C ALA A 49 -15.11 9.14 -10.76
N SER A 50 -15.68 10.22 -10.18
CA SER A 50 -15.57 10.45 -8.73
C SER A 50 -16.25 9.34 -7.92
N ILE A 51 -17.38 8.83 -8.39
CA ILE A 51 -18.09 7.72 -7.74
C ILE A 51 -17.29 6.43 -7.85
N ALA A 52 -16.74 6.11 -9.03
CA ALA A 52 -15.90 4.92 -9.22
C ALA A 52 -14.64 4.95 -8.35
N ILE A 53 -13.97 6.10 -8.24
CA ILE A 53 -12.81 6.28 -7.37
C ILE A 53 -13.18 6.03 -5.92
N LEU A 54 -14.29 6.61 -5.42
CA LEU A 54 -14.75 6.37 -4.05
C LEU A 54 -15.10 4.90 -3.81
N PHE A 55 -15.70 4.21 -4.79
CA PHE A 55 -15.97 2.78 -4.68
C PHE A 55 -14.68 1.96 -4.63
N ILE A 56 -13.67 2.29 -5.45
CA ILE A 56 -12.38 1.59 -5.44
C ILE A 56 -11.67 1.82 -4.11
N LEU A 57 -11.57 3.06 -3.64
CA LEU A 57 -10.96 3.38 -2.35
C LEU A 57 -11.72 2.75 -1.17
N SER A 58 -13.05 2.78 -1.19
CA SER A 58 -13.88 2.12 -0.17
C SER A 58 -13.70 0.60 -0.21
N SER A 59 -13.62 0.00 -1.41
CA SER A 59 -13.40 -1.43 -1.57
C SER A 59 -12.02 -1.87 -1.10
N LEU A 60 -10.98 -1.08 -1.36
CA LEU A 60 -9.62 -1.32 -0.86
C LEU A 60 -9.58 -1.20 0.66
N TRP A 61 -10.22 -0.16 1.22
CA TRP A 61 -10.29 0.04 2.67
C TRP A 61 -11.07 -1.07 3.39
N VAL A 62 -12.17 -1.55 2.78
CA VAL A 62 -12.92 -2.70 3.30
C VAL A 62 -12.12 -3.99 3.14
N TYR A 63 -11.42 -4.20 2.03
CA TYR A 63 -10.59 -5.38 1.78
C TYR A 63 -9.44 -5.49 2.78
N GLU A 64 -8.72 -4.41 3.05
CA GLU A 64 -7.70 -4.33 4.11
C GLU A 64 -8.31 -4.65 5.49
N ARG A 65 -9.48 -4.08 5.82
CA ARG A 65 -10.16 -4.39 7.08
C ARG A 65 -10.72 -5.81 7.17
N PHE A 66 -11.10 -6.42 6.06
CA PHE A 66 -11.67 -7.78 6.05
C PHE A 66 -10.57 -8.83 6.17
N THR A 67 -9.40 -8.57 5.58
CA THR A 67 -8.20 -9.40 5.76
C THR A 67 -7.64 -9.25 7.18
N GLU A 68 -7.69 -8.06 7.77
CA GLU A 68 -7.26 -7.82 9.16
C GLU A 68 -8.25 -8.37 10.22
N LYS A 69 -9.54 -8.48 9.88
CA LYS A 69 -10.61 -9.00 10.78
C LYS A 69 -10.72 -10.51 10.85
N GLN A 70 -9.98 -11.26 10.03
CA GLN A 70 -9.92 -12.72 10.17
C GLN A 70 -9.06 -13.16 11.37
N SER A 71 -8.49 -12.20 12.11
CA SER A 71 -7.63 -12.42 13.28
C SER A 71 -8.37 -12.37 14.63
N THR A 72 -9.70 -12.20 14.65
CA THR A 72 -10.49 -12.04 15.88
C THR A 72 -11.53 -13.14 16.11
N GLU A 73 -11.45 -14.26 15.40
CA GLU A 73 -12.02 -15.49 15.95
C GLU A 73 -11.10 -15.97 17.06
N THR A 74 -11.68 -16.45 18.16
CA THR A 74 -10.95 -17.03 19.29
C THR A 74 -10.31 -18.32 18.79
N GLN A 75 -9.16 -18.19 18.13
CA GLN A 75 -8.40 -19.31 17.59
C GLN A 75 -8.06 -20.24 18.74
N ILE A 76 -8.50 -21.49 18.63
CA ILE A 76 -8.14 -22.53 19.61
C ILE A 76 -6.63 -22.69 19.54
N SER A 77 -5.99 -22.51 20.69
CA SER A 77 -4.55 -22.61 20.87
C SER A 77 -4.22 -23.96 21.52
N ILE A 78 -3.01 -24.48 21.29
CA ILE A 78 -2.60 -25.76 21.89
C ILE A 78 -2.49 -25.67 23.41
N ALA A 79 -2.33 -24.46 23.96
CA ALA A 79 -2.36 -24.18 25.39
C ALA A 79 -3.66 -24.60 26.09
N ASP A 80 -4.78 -24.64 25.37
CA ASP A 80 -6.08 -25.02 25.95
C ASP A 80 -6.25 -26.54 26.07
N LEU A 81 -5.38 -27.32 25.41
CA LEU A 81 -5.50 -28.78 25.34
C LEU A 81 -4.82 -29.50 26.50
N SER A 82 -3.66 -29.01 26.95
CA SER A 82 -2.93 -29.59 28.09
C SER A 82 -1.97 -28.58 28.75
N PRO A 83 -1.65 -28.75 30.04
CA PRO A 83 -0.64 -27.94 30.72
C PRO A 83 0.74 -27.99 30.03
N GLU A 84 1.12 -29.14 29.50
CA GLU A 84 2.41 -29.34 28.85
C GLU A 84 2.50 -28.56 27.52
N TYR A 85 1.43 -28.56 26.73
CA TYR A 85 1.38 -27.77 25.49
C TYR A 85 1.33 -26.27 25.77
N LYS A 86 0.64 -25.86 26.83
CA LYS A 86 0.65 -24.46 27.28
C LYS A 86 2.05 -23.99 27.62
N GLU A 87 2.82 -24.79 28.37
CA GLU A 87 4.20 -24.45 28.70
C GLU A 87 5.07 -24.34 27.44
N ALA A 88 4.94 -25.30 26.51
CA ALA A 88 5.68 -25.26 25.25
C ALA A 88 5.35 -24.01 24.41
N GLU A 89 4.07 -23.68 24.25
CA GLU A 89 3.63 -22.52 23.48
C GLU A 89 4.08 -21.21 24.14
N MET A 90 3.94 -21.07 25.45
CA MET A 90 4.46 -19.92 26.19
C MET A 90 5.97 -19.77 26.03
N TYR A 91 6.72 -20.87 26.12
CA TYR A 91 8.17 -20.87 25.92
C TYR A 91 8.55 -20.36 24.53
N TYR A 92 7.97 -20.91 23.47
CA TYR A 92 8.32 -20.50 22.11
C TYR A 92 7.84 -19.09 21.76
N THR A 93 6.64 -18.71 22.19
CA THR A 93 6.13 -17.34 21.96
C THR A 93 6.99 -16.29 22.65
N HIS A 94 7.45 -16.57 23.88
CA HIS A 94 8.42 -15.72 24.56
C HIS A 94 9.73 -15.61 23.76
N LEU A 95 10.28 -16.74 23.31
CA LEU A 95 11.53 -16.76 22.54
C LEU A 95 11.41 -16.01 21.19
N VAL A 96 10.27 -16.13 20.51
CA VAL A 96 9.95 -15.35 19.30
C VAL A 96 9.89 -13.86 19.62
N SER A 97 9.23 -13.47 20.71
CA SER A 97 9.13 -12.07 21.12
C SER A 97 10.51 -11.48 21.45
N GLU A 98 11.36 -12.19 22.19
CA GLU A 98 12.71 -11.73 22.50
C GLU A 98 13.52 -11.48 21.22
N LYS A 99 13.47 -12.41 20.26
CA LYS A 99 14.20 -12.28 19.00
C LYS A 99 13.69 -11.16 18.12
N ASN A 100 12.38 -10.95 18.06
CA ASN A 100 11.81 -9.80 17.35
C ASN A 100 12.28 -8.49 17.97
N ASN A 101 12.29 -8.38 19.30
CA ASN A 101 12.81 -7.20 20.00
C ASN A 101 14.29 -6.97 19.68
N GLU A 102 15.11 -8.04 19.62
CA GLU A 102 16.51 -7.93 19.20
C GLU A 102 16.64 -7.39 17.76
N ILE A 103 15.82 -7.86 16.82
CA ILE A 103 15.81 -7.38 15.43
C ILE A 103 15.43 -5.90 15.38
N GLU A 104 14.37 -5.49 16.10
CA GLU A 104 13.92 -4.08 16.19
C GLU A 104 14.98 -3.16 16.82
N ASN A 105 15.81 -3.68 17.74
CA ASN A 105 16.93 -2.94 18.31
C ASN A 105 18.09 -2.75 17.32
N ILE A 106 18.22 -3.61 16.32
CA ILE A 106 19.29 -3.54 15.30
C ILE A 106 18.83 -2.74 14.08
N LEU A 107 17.59 -2.91 13.64
CA LEU A 107 17.02 -2.31 12.45
C LEU A 107 15.94 -1.29 12.80
N SER A 108 16.00 -0.11 12.18
CA SER A 108 14.89 0.83 12.25
C SER A 108 13.68 0.30 11.47
N ASN A 109 12.47 0.52 11.99
CA ASN A 109 11.22 0.05 11.37
C ASN A 109 11.00 0.55 9.94
N ASP A 110 11.61 1.69 9.57
CA ASP A 110 11.54 2.25 8.22
C ASP A 110 12.55 1.65 7.22
N SER A 111 13.52 0.86 7.71
CA SER A 111 14.53 0.24 6.86
C SER A 111 13.91 -0.76 5.88
N THR A 112 14.54 -0.90 4.72
CA THR A 112 14.02 -1.81 3.67
C THR A 112 14.16 -3.26 4.13
N GLU A 113 15.24 -3.56 4.84
CA GLU A 113 15.56 -4.84 5.46
C GLU A 113 14.49 -5.25 6.47
N TYR A 114 14.09 -4.34 7.36
CA TYR A 114 13.05 -4.62 8.35
C TYR A 114 11.72 -4.96 7.67
N LYS A 115 11.33 -4.21 6.63
CA LYS A 115 10.09 -4.47 5.88
C LYS A 115 10.09 -5.83 5.20
N ILE A 116 11.23 -6.23 4.62
CA ILE A 116 11.37 -7.56 3.98
C ILE A 116 11.24 -8.66 5.04
N ILE A 117 11.94 -8.53 6.17
CA ILE A 117 11.87 -9.49 7.28
C ILE A 117 10.44 -9.57 7.84
N SER A 118 9.81 -8.42 8.08
CA SER A 118 8.47 -8.35 8.62
C SER A 118 7.44 -9.00 7.70
N ASN A 119 7.55 -8.80 6.38
CA ASN A 119 6.70 -9.46 5.41
C ASN A 119 6.88 -10.98 5.43
N GLU A 120 8.11 -11.48 5.43
CA GLU A 120 8.40 -12.93 5.52
C GLU A 120 7.79 -13.54 6.79
N LEU A 121 7.97 -12.89 7.94
CA LEU A 121 7.39 -13.36 9.20
C LEU A 121 5.87 -13.34 9.19
N THR A 122 5.26 -12.37 8.51
CA THR A 122 3.81 -12.30 8.32
C THR A 122 3.30 -13.46 7.45
N GLU A 123 4.04 -13.82 6.40
CA GLU A 123 3.71 -15.00 5.58
C GLU A 123 3.78 -16.28 6.43
N MET A 124 4.76 -16.42 7.32
CA MET A 124 4.81 -17.53 8.27
C MET A 124 3.59 -17.55 9.20
N ASP A 125 3.10 -16.40 9.67
CA ASP A 125 1.89 -16.33 10.53
C ASP A 125 0.61 -16.78 9.82
N SER A 126 0.56 -16.69 8.49
CA SER A 126 -0.55 -17.27 7.71
C SER A 126 -0.58 -18.81 7.81
N LEU A 127 0.58 -19.47 7.88
CA LEU A 127 0.68 -20.92 8.08
C LEU A 127 0.14 -21.30 9.46
N TYR A 128 0.50 -20.56 10.50
CA TYR A 128 -0.05 -20.77 11.85
C TYR A 128 -1.57 -20.65 11.87
N THR A 129 -2.12 -19.64 11.19
CA THR A 129 -3.58 -19.45 11.07
C THR A 129 -4.24 -20.67 10.43
N SER A 130 -3.66 -21.24 9.37
CA SER A 130 -4.15 -22.48 8.77
C SER A 130 -4.11 -23.65 9.75
N LEU A 131 -3.00 -23.82 10.48
CA LEU A 131 -2.86 -24.90 11.46
C LEU A 131 -3.84 -24.74 12.63
N SER A 132 -4.11 -23.52 13.08
CA SER A 132 -5.11 -23.24 14.13
C SER A 132 -6.53 -23.57 13.67
N ASN A 133 -6.88 -23.27 12.41
CA ASN A 133 -8.16 -23.67 11.84
C ASN A 133 -8.31 -25.20 11.76
N ASP A 134 -7.25 -25.91 11.35
CA ASP A 134 -7.22 -27.38 11.34
C ASP A 134 -7.37 -27.95 12.76
N LEU A 135 -6.75 -27.31 13.75
CA LEU A 135 -6.86 -27.68 15.16
C LEU A 135 -8.28 -27.45 15.68
N GLN A 136 -8.92 -26.35 15.30
CA GLN A 136 -10.30 -26.07 15.68
C GLN A 136 -11.27 -27.11 15.09
N ALA A 137 -11.03 -27.54 13.86
CA ALA A 137 -11.79 -28.62 13.22
C ALA A 137 -11.54 -29.99 13.88
N ASN A 138 -10.30 -30.24 14.33
CA ASN A 138 -9.89 -31.52 14.94
C ASN A 138 -8.99 -31.32 16.19
N PRO A 139 -9.56 -30.98 17.36
CA PRO A 139 -8.77 -30.56 18.54
C PRO A 139 -7.80 -31.60 19.11
N ASN A 140 -8.01 -32.88 18.81
CA ASN A 140 -7.19 -33.98 19.30
C ASN A 140 -6.26 -34.58 18.22
N ASP A 141 -6.14 -33.95 17.04
CA ASP A 141 -5.23 -34.45 16.01
C ASP A 141 -3.77 -34.12 16.38
N LYS A 142 -3.08 -35.14 16.90
CA LYS A 142 -1.66 -35.05 17.28
C LYS A 142 -0.76 -34.59 16.12
N ARG A 143 -1.14 -34.83 14.87
CA ARG A 143 -0.37 -34.37 13.72
C ARG A 143 -0.40 -32.85 13.61
N VAL A 144 -1.58 -32.26 13.77
CA VAL A 144 -1.76 -30.79 13.75
C VAL A 144 -1.03 -30.16 14.94
N ILE A 145 -1.17 -30.73 16.14
CA ILE A 145 -0.45 -30.26 17.34
C ILE A 145 1.07 -30.28 17.12
N ASN A 146 1.60 -31.38 16.57
CA ASN A 146 3.03 -31.48 16.26
C ASN A 146 3.46 -30.44 15.21
N SER A 147 2.64 -30.21 14.17
CA SER A 147 2.92 -29.18 13.17
C SER A 147 2.94 -27.78 13.76
N ILE A 148 2.09 -27.47 14.74
CA ILE A 148 2.12 -26.17 15.45
C ILE A 148 3.42 -26.03 16.26
N ILE A 149 3.85 -27.08 16.95
CA ILE A 149 5.13 -27.07 17.68
C ILE A 149 6.31 -26.91 16.71
N GLU A 150 6.31 -27.64 15.60
CA GLU A 150 7.33 -27.54 14.55
C GLU A 150 7.35 -26.15 13.93
N TYR A 151 6.19 -25.56 13.67
CA TYR A 151 6.07 -24.16 13.22
C TYR A 151 6.82 -23.20 14.15
N TYR A 152 6.59 -23.29 15.46
CA TYR A 152 7.29 -22.45 16.43
C TYR A 152 8.81 -22.66 16.41
N GLN A 153 9.26 -23.92 16.35
CA GLN A 153 10.68 -24.26 16.27
C GLN A 153 11.34 -23.65 15.03
N VAL A 154 10.69 -23.80 13.87
CA VAL A 154 11.17 -23.25 12.60
C VAL A 154 11.17 -21.72 12.64
N LYS A 155 10.13 -21.08 13.17
CA LYS A 155 10.06 -19.61 13.32
C LYS A 155 11.23 -19.08 14.16
N VAL A 156 11.51 -19.73 15.29
CA VAL A 156 12.67 -19.40 16.13
C VAL A 156 13.98 -19.58 15.37
N GLU A 157 14.14 -20.67 14.61
CA GLU A 157 15.34 -20.91 13.81
C GLU A 157 15.55 -19.83 12.74
N VAL A 158 14.49 -19.46 12.03
CA VAL A 158 14.53 -18.39 11.02
C VAL A 158 14.95 -17.06 11.66
N LEU A 159 14.35 -16.69 12.79
CA LEU A 159 14.71 -15.48 13.54
C LEU A 159 16.18 -15.50 13.98
N ASN A 160 16.67 -16.63 14.47
CA ASN A 160 18.09 -16.80 14.79
C ASN A 160 19.00 -16.61 13.58
N ARG A 161 18.63 -17.16 12.41
CA ARG A 161 19.40 -16.99 11.18
C ARG A 161 19.41 -15.53 10.72
N ILE A 162 18.31 -14.82 10.87
CA ILE A 162 18.21 -13.38 10.59
C ILE A 162 19.15 -12.60 11.52
N LEU A 163 19.04 -12.80 12.83
CA LEU A 163 19.90 -12.15 13.83
C LEU A 163 21.38 -12.40 13.55
N ASN A 164 21.77 -13.65 13.30
CA ASN A 164 23.15 -14.00 12.93
C ASN A 164 23.63 -13.21 11.70
N LYS A 165 22.80 -13.06 10.66
CA LYS A 165 23.16 -12.26 9.48
C LYS A 165 23.30 -10.78 9.83
N LEU A 166 22.41 -10.23 10.66
CA LEU A 166 22.47 -8.83 11.08
C LEU A 166 23.70 -8.52 11.94
N GLU A 167 24.09 -9.43 12.83
CA GLU A 167 25.29 -9.27 13.66
C GLU A 167 26.59 -9.36 12.85
N ASN A 168 26.67 -10.30 11.90
CA ASN A 168 27.85 -10.49 11.05
C ASN A 168 28.09 -9.33 10.07
N VAL A 169 27.11 -8.45 9.86
CA VAL A 169 27.21 -7.24 9.02
C VAL A 169 27.73 -6.02 9.82
N LYS A 170 27.81 -6.09 11.16
CA LYS A 170 28.49 -5.05 11.96
C LYS A 170 29.99 -5.07 11.62
N PRO A 171 30.60 -3.94 11.21
CA PRO A 171 32.00 -3.95 10.79
C PRO A 171 32.89 -4.41 11.96
N GLN A 172 33.59 -5.52 11.76
CA GLN A 172 34.68 -5.91 12.64
C GLN A 172 35.67 -4.75 12.70
N LYS A 173 35.79 -4.11 13.86
CA LYS A 173 36.79 -3.07 14.10
C LYS A 173 38.16 -3.70 13.82
N GLN A 174 38.75 -3.34 12.68
CA GLN A 174 40.11 -3.73 12.31
C GLN A 174 41.06 -3.13 13.36
N TYR A 175 41.56 -3.98 14.26
CA TYR A 175 42.71 -3.64 15.08
C TYR A 175 43.96 -3.69 14.18
N SER A 176 44.29 -2.56 13.58
CA SER A 176 45.58 -2.33 12.93
C SER A 176 46.67 -2.42 14.00
N HIS A 177 47.36 -3.55 14.07
CA HIS A 177 48.57 -3.66 14.88
C HIS A 177 49.72 -3.10 14.06
N GLU A 178 50.14 -1.92 14.49
CA GLU A 178 51.37 -1.24 14.15
C GLU A 178 52.55 -2.22 14.22
N LYS A 179 53.31 -2.32 13.12
CA LYS A 179 54.56 -3.08 13.08
C LYS A 179 55.55 -2.42 14.03
N ILE A 180 55.97 -3.13 15.07
CA ILE A 180 57.19 -2.79 15.79
C ILE A 180 58.33 -3.54 15.10
N GLU A 181 59.13 -2.81 14.34
CA GLU A 181 60.46 -3.23 13.93
C GLU A 181 61.36 -3.34 15.17
N VAL A 182 62.07 -4.46 15.26
CA VAL A 182 63.35 -4.58 15.99
C VAL A 182 64.33 -5.27 15.06
#